data_AF-A0A959VA95-F1
#
_entry.id   AF-A0A959VA95-F1
#
_cell.length_a   1.000
_cell.length_b   1.000
_cell.length_c   1.000
_cell.angle_alpha   90.00
_cell.angle_beta   90.00
_cell.angle_gamma   90.00
#
_symmetry.space_group_name_H-M   'P 1'
#
loop_
_entity.id
_entity.type
_entity.pdbx_description
1 polymer ?
#
loop_
_entity_poly.entity_id
_entity_poly.type
_entity_poly.pdbx_seq_one_letter_code
_entity_poly.pdbx_strand_id
1 'polypeptide(L)'
;MEGREGALAYGARVHLTTPDGNTQYQELMPTRGYQSSVEPVLHFGVGEQAGADLRVEWPDGMVSELSGVSSGTVQVDRSTARRPGPTPKAPELFASVADQVGLGHRHVENTYNDFAHEVLLPHKQSENGPLMATADVNGDGLADLFVGGARGQ
;
A
#
# COMPACT_ATOMS: atom_id res chain seq x y z
N MET A 1 0.31 -1.14 24.00
CA MET A 1 -1.02 -0.84 24.57
C MET A 1 -1.75 -2.17 24.69
N GLU A 2 -1.86 -2.69 25.91
CA GLU A 2 -2.70 -3.87 26.17
C GLU A 2 -4.17 -3.48 25.95
N GLY A 3 -4.92 -4.33 25.27
CA GLY A 3 -6.33 -4.10 24.98
C GLY A 3 -7.13 -4.05 26.28
N ARG A 4 -7.57 -2.85 26.67
CA ARG A 4 -8.62 -2.70 27.69
C ARG A 4 -9.92 -3.29 27.14
N GLU A 5 -10.69 -3.97 27.98
CA GLU A 5 -12.10 -4.26 27.70
C GLU A 5 -12.79 -2.99 27.20
N GLY A 6 -13.43 -3.07 26.03
CA GLY A 6 -14.11 -1.95 25.38
C GLY A 6 -13.24 -1.06 24.48
N ALA A 7 -11.96 -1.37 24.28
CA ALA A 7 -11.13 -0.67 23.29
C ALA A 7 -11.55 -1.09 21.86
N LEU A 8 -12.00 -0.12 21.06
CA LEU A 8 -12.44 -0.35 19.70
C LEU A 8 -11.23 -0.65 18.79
N ALA A 9 -11.37 -1.67 17.94
CA ALA A 9 -10.30 -2.25 17.13
C ALA A 9 -9.98 -1.43 15.86
N TYR A 10 -9.94 -0.10 15.95
CA TYR A 10 -9.79 0.77 14.79
C TYR A 10 -8.50 0.50 14.01
N GLY A 11 -8.60 0.42 12.69
CA GLY A 11 -7.52 0.02 11.79
C GLY A 11 -7.25 -1.48 11.74
N ALA A 12 -8.05 -2.31 12.43
CA ALA A 12 -8.02 -3.75 12.20
C ALA A 12 -8.51 -4.06 10.78
N ARG A 13 -7.75 -4.88 10.06
CA ARG A 13 -8.02 -5.29 8.68
C ARG A 13 -8.50 -6.73 8.71
N VAL A 14 -9.64 -7.00 8.09
CA VAL A 14 -10.31 -8.29 8.16
C VAL A 14 -10.46 -8.85 6.75
N HIS A 15 -9.92 -10.04 6.56
CA HIS A 15 -10.10 -10.85 5.36
C HIS A 15 -11.06 -11.99 5.70
N LEU A 16 -12.07 -12.19 4.86
CA LEU A 16 -12.96 -13.35 4.94
C LEU A 16 -12.88 -14.12 3.62
N THR A 17 -12.51 -15.39 3.68
CA THR A 17 -12.41 -16.28 2.52
C THR A 17 -13.46 -17.37 2.61
N THR A 18 -14.36 -17.44 1.62
CA THR A 18 -15.39 -18.48 1.55
C THR A 18 -14.86 -19.78 0.95
N PRO A 19 -15.54 -20.94 1.15
CA PRO A 19 -15.07 -22.23 0.64
C PRO A 19 -14.90 -22.33 -0.88
N ASP A 20 -15.59 -21.47 -1.64
CA ASP A 20 -15.45 -21.34 -3.09
C ASP A 20 -14.20 -20.54 -3.52
N GLY A 21 -13.41 -20.04 -2.56
CA GLY A 21 -12.17 -19.30 -2.77
C GLY A 21 -12.34 -17.78 -2.90
N ASN A 22 -13.57 -17.25 -2.77
CA ASN A 22 -13.78 -15.80 -2.82
C ASN A 22 -13.31 -15.13 -1.53
N THR A 23 -12.46 -14.10 -1.65
CA THR A 23 -11.97 -13.33 -0.50
C THR A 23 -12.57 -11.91 -0.50
N GLN A 24 -13.18 -11.55 0.61
CA GLN A 24 -13.65 -10.20 0.92
C GLN A 24 -12.68 -9.52 1.89
N TYR A 25 -12.49 -8.22 1.74
CA TYR A 25 -11.63 -7.40 2.58
C TYR A 25 -12.41 -6.20 3.11
N GLN A 26 -12.30 -5.95 4.42
CA GLN A 26 -12.77 -4.71 5.04
C GLN A 26 -11.82 -4.27 6.16
N GLU A 27 -11.73 -2.97 6.37
CA GLU A 27 -10.98 -2.36 7.46
C GLU A 27 -11.93 -1.65 8.41
N LEU A 28 -11.73 -1.83 9.72
CA LEU A 28 -12.53 -1.15 10.73
C LEU A 28 -12.09 0.31 10.87
N MET A 29 -12.62 1.15 9.99
CA MET A 29 -12.47 2.60 10.00
C MET A 29 -13.85 3.25 10.08
N PRO A 30 -14.30 3.68 11.27
CA PRO A 30 -15.65 4.24 11.43
C PRO A 30 -15.76 5.66 10.86
N THR A 31 -14.65 6.33 10.57
CA THR A 31 -14.63 7.70 10.06
C THR A 31 -15.08 7.73 8.61
N ARG A 32 -16.14 8.49 8.31
CA ARG A 32 -16.69 8.64 6.95
C ARG A 32 -16.64 10.07 6.40
N GLY A 33 -16.04 11.00 7.15
CA GLY A 33 -15.92 12.41 6.80
C GLY A 33 -15.61 13.28 8.02
N TYR A 34 -15.58 14.60 7.85
CA TYR A 34 -15.37 15.52 8.97
C TYR A 34 -16.51 15.40 9.99
N GLN A 35 -16.18 15.00 11.21
CA GLN A 35 -17.13 14.80 12.32
C GLN A 35 -18.24 13.76 12.05
N SER A 36 -18.00 12.78 11.17
CA SER A 36 -18.94 11.68 10.90
C SER A 36 -18.35 10.33 11.30
N SER A 37 -19.15 9.52 12.00
CA SER A 37 -18.79 8.16 12.42
C SER A 37 -19.92 7.17 12.10
N VAL A 38 -19.56 5.91 11.86
CA VAL A 38 -20.50 4.77 11.78
C VAL A 38 -20.27 3.81 12.93
N GLU A 39 -21.20 2.87 13.11
CA GLU A 39 -21.07 1.77 14.06
C GLU A 39 -19.81 0.93 13.78
N PRO A 40 -19.06 0.48 14.80
CA PRO A 40 -17.83 -0.27 14.63
C PRO A 40 -18.08 -1.77 14.35
N VAL A 41 -18.90 -2.08 13.34
CA VAL A 41 -19.26 -3.44 12.92
C VAL A 41 -18.91 -3.63 11.45
N LEU A 42 -18.28 -4.77 11.11
CA LEU A 42 -17.97 -5.16 9.75
C LEU A 42 -18.97 -6.21 9.26
N HIS A 43 -19.57 -5.98 8.08
CA HIS A 43 -20.59 -6.87 7.51
C HIS A 43 -20.06 -7.56 6.26
N PHE A 44 -20.00 -8.89 6.26
CA PHE A 44 -19.55 -9.69 5.11
C PHE A 44 -20.71 -10.51 4.54
N GLY A 45 -20.80 -10.60 3.21
CA GLY A 45 -21.82 -11.40 2.55
C GLY A 45 -21.32 -12.81 2.27
N VAL A 46 -21.81 -13.81 2.98
CA VAL A 46 -21.39 -15.23 2.78
C VAL A 46 -22.40 -16.07 2.00
N GLY A 47 -23.57 -15.52 1.67
CA GLY A 47 -24.66 -16.26 1.03
C GLY A 47 -25.09 -17.48 1.86
N GLU A 48 -25.36 -18.60 1.19
CA GLU A 48 -25.67 -19.90 1.82
C GLU A 48 -24.41 -20.72 2.17
N GLN A 49 -23.21 -20.16 1.95
CA GLN A 49 -21.96 -20.87 2.20
C GLN A 49 -21.63 -20.86 3.69
N ALA A 50 -21.54 -22.05 4.28
CA ALA A 50 -21.01 -22.24 5.63
C ALA A 50 -19.51 -22.55 5.57
N GLY A 51 -18.78 -22.13 6.58
CA GLY A 51 -17.39 -22.55 6.77
C GLY A 51 -16.33 -21.61 6.19
N ALA A 52 -16.58 -20.30 6.21
CA ALA A 52 -15.59 -19.30 5.78
C ALA A 52 -14.43 -19.21 6.79
N ASP A 53 -13.24 -18.88 6.28
CA ASP A 53 -12.08 -18.56 7.08
C ASP A 53 -11.98 -17.05 7.27
N LEU A 54 -11.84 -16.61 8.53
CA LEU A 54 -11.69 -15.22 8.93
C LEU A 54 -10.27 -14.98 9.42
N ARG A 55 -9.62 -13.96 8.89
CA ARG A 55 -8.31 -13.48 9.34
C ARG A 55 -8.40 -12.01 9.72
N VAL A 56 -8.08 -11.70 10.98
CA VAL A 56 -8.04 -10.33 11.52
C VAL A 56 -6.59 -9.93 11.72
N GLU A 57 -6.13 -8.93 10.98
CA GLU A 57 -4.84 -8.29 11.16
C GLU A 57 -5.00 -7.03 12.01
N TRP A 58 -4.41 -7.05 13.19
CA TRP A 58 -4.51 -5.95 14.15
C TRP A 58 -3.51 -4.83 13.82
N PRO A 59 -3.76 -3.58 14.25
CA PRO A 59 -2.88 -2.44 13.97
C PRO A 59 -1.44 -2.60 14.48
N ASP A 60 -1.23 -3.47 15.47
CA ASP A 60 0.08 -3.77 16.03
C ASP A 60 0.79 -4.95 15.33
N GLY A 61 0.26 -5.40 14.19
CA GLY A 61 0.82 -6.47 13.37
C GLY A 61 0.55 -7.88 13.89
N MET A 62 -0.24 -8.03 14.94
CA MET A 62 -0.67 -9.35 15.42
C MET A 62 -1.84 -9.85 14.57
N VAL A 63 -2.10 -11.16 14.58
CA VAL A 63 -3.12 -11.79 13.74
C VAL A 63 -3.98 -12.77 14.54
N SER A 64 -5.29 -12.70 14.39
CA SER A 64 -6.24 -13.74 14.84
C SER A 64 -6.84 -14.44 13.63
N GLU A 65 -6.93 -15.77 13.67
CA GLU A 65 -7.50 -16.58 12.59
C GLU A 65 -8.60 -17.48 13.16
N LEU A 66 -9.76 -17.51 12.50
CA LEU A 66 -10.90 -18.38 12.82
C LEU A 66 -11.28 -19.13 11.56
N SER A 67 -11.43 -20.44 11.65
CA SER A 67 -11.85 -21.28 10.53
C SER A 67 -13.26 -21.81 10.71
N GLY A 68 -13.93 -22.10 9.60
CA GLY A 68 -15.24 -22.74 9.64
C GLY A 68 -16.38 -21.82 10.10
N VAL A 69 -16.23 -20.51 9.96
CA VAL A 69 -17.22 -19.51 10.38
C VAL A 69 -18.46 -19.60 9.48
N SER A 70 -19.64 -19.67 10.11
CA SER A 70 -20.94 -19.66 9.41
C SER A 70 -21.60 -18.28 9.48
N SER A 71 -22.73 -18.11 8.79
CA SER A 71 -23.51 -16.88 8.86
C SER A 71 -23.91 -16.53 10.30
N GLY A 72 -23.69 -15.28 10.72
CA GLY A 72 -24.06 -14.81 12.06
C GLY A 72 -23.09 -13.74 12.58
N THR A 73 -23.25 -13.38 13.85
CA THR A 73 -22.35 -12.43 14.53
C THR A 73 -21.17 -13.19 15.13
N VAL A 74 -19.96 -12.74 14.79
CA VAL A 74 -18.71 -13.29 15.33
C VAL A 74 -18.00 -12.18 16.11
N GLN A 75 -17.61 -12.49 17.34
CA GLN A 75 -16.76 -11.64 18.16
C GLN A 75 -15.34 -12.19 18.12
N VAL A 76 -14.37 -11.33 17.82
CA VAL A 76 -12.96 -11.71 17.77
C VAL A 76 -12.19 -10.89 18.78
N ASP A 77 -11.69 -11.55 19.81
CA ASP A 77 -10.90 -10.91 20.85
C ASP A 77 -9.43 -10.82 20.44
N ARG A 78 -8.85 -9.62 20.59
CA ARG A 78 -7.42 -9.37 20.38
C ARG A 78 -6.52 -10.27 21.23
N SER A 79 -6.99 -10.75 22.38
CA SER A 79 -6.23 -11.64 23.28
C SER A 79 -5.91 -13.00 22.64
N THR A 80 -6.68 -13.43 21.65
CA THR A 80 -6.44 -14.68 20.90
C THR A 80 -5.36 -14.53 19.82
N ALA A 81 -4.97 -13.29 19.51
CA ALA A 81 -4.05 -13.00 18.42
C ALA A 81 -2.63 -13.49 18.73
N ARG A 82 -1.94 -13.91 17.67
CA ARG A 82 -0.56 -14.36 17.72
C ARG A 82 0.27 -13.52 16.77
N ARG A 83 1.57 -13.48 17.02
CA ARG A 83 2.49 -12.89 16.04
C ARG A 83 2.51 -13.82 14.83
N PRO A 84 2.17 -13.34 13.62
CA PRO A 84 2.27 -14.17 12.42
C PRO A 84 3.73 -14.57 12.20
N GLY A 85 3.92 -15.72 11.55
CA GLY A 85 5.25 -16.12 11.09
C GLY A 85 5.83 -15.12 10.09
N PRO A 86 7.13 -15.22 9.77
CA PRO A 86 7.73 -14.40 8.72
C PRO A 86 6.95 -14.56 7.42
N THR A 87 6.49 -13.45 6.85
CA THR A 87 5.83 -13.45 5.55
C THR A 87 6.85 -13.89 4.49
N PRO A 88 6.49 -14.82 3.59
CA PRO A 88 7.33 -15.14 2.44
C PRO A 88 7.69 -13.85 1.69
N LYS A 89 8.95 -13.70 1.30
CA LYS A 89 9.36 -12.58 0.45
C LYS A 89 8.51 -12.64 -0.83
N ALA A 90 7.79 -11.56 -1.11
CA ALA A 90 7.02 -11.46 -2.35
C ALA A 90 7.96 -11.69 -3.54
N PRO A 91 7.48 -12.35 -4.61
CA PRO A 91 8.29 -12.49 -5.82
C PRO A 91 8.70 -11.10 -6.32
N GLU A 92 9.95 -10.98 -6.75
CA GLU A 92 10.42 -9.74 -7.36
C GLU A 92 9.69 -9.57 -8.70
N LEU A 93 8.85 -8.53 -8.79
CA LEU A 93 8.10 -8.24 -10.02
C LEU A 93 9.00 -7.58 -11.09
N PHE A 94 10.09 -6.96 -10.66
CA PHE A 94 11.02 -6.23 -11.51
C PHE A 94 12.45 -6.55 -11.11
N ALA A 95 13.34 -6.58 -12.10
CA ALA A 95 14.78 -6.64 -11.91
C ALA A 95 15.42 -5.45 -12.64
N SER A 96 16.50 -4.92 -12.10
CA SER A 96 17.28 -3.88 -12.79
C SER A 96 17.96 -4.48 -14.02
N VAL A 97 17.85 -3.79 -15.16
CA VAL A 97 18.59 -4.09 -16.38
C VAL A 97 19.65 -3.04 -16.69
N ALA A 98 19.81 -2.02 -15.84
CA ALA A 98 20.63 -0.84 -16.12
C ALA A 98 22.05 -1.19 -16.57
N ASP A 99 22.72 -2.12 -15.88
CA ASP A 99 24.07 -2.57 -16.24
C ASP A 99 24.12 -3.30 -17.58
N GLN A 100 23.08 -4.05 -17.93
CA GLN A 100 22.99 -4.82 -19.17
C GLN A 100 22.86 -3.92 -20.40
N VAL A 101 22.21 -2.76 -20.22
CA VAL A 101 22.02 -1.76 -21.28
C VAL A 101 22.97 -0.56 -21.14
N GLY A 102 23.98 -0.64 -20.27
CA GLY A 102 24.97 0.42 -20.09
C GLY A 102 24.42 1.73 -19.53
N LEU A 103 23.25 1.72 -18.89
CA LEU A 103 22.63 2.90 -18.28
C LEU A 103 23.26 3.21 -16.91
N GLY A 104 24.37 3.95 -16.94
CA GLY A 104 25.07 4.45 -15.75
C GLY A 104 24.83 5.92 -15.42
N HIS A 105 23.94 6.60 -16.16
CA HIS A 105 23.68 8.04 -15.97
C HIS A 105 22.94 8.29 -14.65
N ARG A 106 23.39 9.31 -13.91
CA ARG A 106 22.75 9.80 -12.70
C ARG A 106 22.51 11.30 -12.84
N HIS A 107 21.24 11.70 -12.77
CA HIS A 107 20.87 13.12 -12.72
C HIS A 107 21.40 13.76 -11.43
N VAL A 108 21.94 14.97 -11.55
CA VAL A 108 22.38 15.79 -10.43
C VAL A 108 21.74 17.16 -10.61
N GLU A 109 20.83 17.49 -9.69
CA GLU A 109 20.07 18.74 -9.75
C GLU A 109 20.91 19.94 -9.26
N ASN A 110 20.57 21.14 -9.73
CA ASN A 110 21.19 22.38 -9.26
C ASN A 110 20.57 22.88 -7.95
N THR A 111 21.38 23.45 -7.06
CA THR A 111 20.87 24.11 -5.84
C THR A 111 20.14 25.41 -6.21
N TYR A 112 18.83 25.46 -6.01
CA TYR A 112 18.00 26.65 -6.15
C TYR A 112 16.96 26.75 -5.01
N ASN A 113 16.56 27.98 -4.68
CA ASN A 113 15.59 28.25 -3.61
C ASN A 113 14.40 29.05 -4.15
N ASP A 114 13.41 28.34 -4.68
CA ASP A 114 12.17 28.90 -5.21
C ASP A 114 11.43 29.73 -4.17
N PHE A 115 11.43 29.30 -2.91
CA PHE A 115 10.70 29.97 -1.82
C PHE A 115 11.28 31.33 -1.46
N ALA A 116 12.56 31.60 -1.77
CA ALA A 116 13.12 32.93 -1.61
C ALA A 116 12.50 33.95 -2.58
N HIS A 117 12.00 33.49 -3.73
CA HIS A 117 11.30 34.30 -4.71
C HIS A 117 9.78 34.26 -4.51
N GLU A 118 9.23 33.07 -4.25
CA GLU A 118 7.79 32.84 -4.08
C GLU A 118 7.51 31.97 -2.85
N VAL A 119 7.35 32.61 -1.70
CA VAL A 119 7.19 31.96 -0.38
C VAL A 119 5.97 31.03 -0.31
N LEU A 120 4.93 31.29 -1.10
CA LEU A 120 3.67 30.53 -1.07
C LEU A 120 3.64 29.35 -2.05
N LEU A 121 4.75 29.04 -2.73
CA LEU A 121 4.80 27.85 -3.57
C LEU A 121 4.57 26.58 -2.71
N PRO A 122 3.75 25.64 -3.16
CA PRO A 122 3.53 24.37 -2.44
C PRO A 122 4.71 23.40 -2.57
N HIS A 123 5.56 23.57 -3.60
CA HIS A 123 6.78 22.79 -3.87
C HIS A 123 7.72 23.58 -4.78
N LYS A 124 9.01 23.21 -4.80
CA LYS A 124 10.01 23.80 -5.70
C LYS A 124 9.72 23.44 -7.14
N GLN A 125 9.61 24.43 -8.02
CA GLN A 125 9.38 24.21 -9.45
C GLN A 125 10.68 23.99 -10.22
N SER A 126 11.81 24.51 -9.71
CA SER A 126 13.12 24.37 -10.34
C SER A 126 13.68 22.96 -10.32
N GLU A 127 13.14 22.06 -9.52
CA GLU A 127 13.63 20.68 -9.32
C GLU A 127 12.66 19.63 -9.91
N ASN A 128 11.81 20.02 -10.87
CA ASN A 128 10.86 19.10 -11.53
C ASN A 128 11.52 18.18 -12.58
N GLY A 129 12.83 18.29 -12.79
CA GLY A 129 13.61 17.47 -13.72
C GLY A 129 14.14 16.16 -13.10
N PRO A 130 14.80 15.31 -13.90
CA PRO A 130 15.05 15.48 -15.33
C PRO A 130 13.85 15.08 -16.18
N LEU A 131 13.62 15.78 -17.29
CA LEU A 131 12.67 15.32 -18.30
C LEU A 131 13.35 14.27 -19.19
N MET A 132 12.62 13.23 -19.59
CA MET A 132 13.14 12.16 -20.43
C MET A 132 12.34 12.01 -21.72
N ALA A 133 13.01 11.62 -22.79
CA ALA A 133 12.40 11.30 -24.08
C ALA A 133 13.07 10.06 -24.68
N THR A 134 12.36 9.34 -25.53
CA THR A 134 12.91 8.17 -26.23
C THR A 134 12.58 8.23 -27.72
N ALA A 135 13.53 7.82 -28.56
CA ALA A 135 13.38 7.71 -30.01
C ALA A 135 14.52 6.83 -30.57
N ASP A 136 14.34 6.20 -31.73
CA ASP A 136 15.46 5.60 -32.48
C ASP A 136 16.08 6.68 -33.36
N VAL A 137 17.18 7.29 -32.88
CA VAL A 137 17.84 8.43 -33.53
C VAL A 137 18.98 7.98 -34.42
N ASN A 138 19.62 6.85 -34.11
CA ASN A 138 20.76 6.33 -34.87
C ASN A 138 20.35 5.31 -35.97
N GLY A 139 19.09 4.85 -35.98
CA GLY A 139 18.54 3.94 -36.98
C GLY A 139 18.90 2.47 -36.78
N ASP A 140 19.28 2.05 -35.57
CA ASP A 140 19.64 0.66 -35.26
C ASP A 140 18.45 -0.21 -34.80
N GLY A 141 17.25 0.38 -34.70
CA GLY A 141 16.02 -0.28 -34.27
C GLY A 141 15.87 -0.39 -32.75
N LEU A 142 16.79 0.18 -31.96
CA LEU A 142 16.67 0.32 -30.51
C LEU A 142 16.20 1.73 -30.15
N ALA A 143 15.52 1.85 -29.00
CA ALA A 143 15.14 3.16 -28.48
C ALA A 143 16.33 3.80 -27.77
N ASP A 144 16.79 4.96 -28.27
CA ASP A 144 17.72 5.83 -27.56
C ASP A 144 16.96 6.57 -26.44
N LEU A 145 17.60 6.70 -25.28
CA LEU A 145 17.09 7.44 -24.14
C LEU A 145 17.81 8.79 -24.03
N PHE A 146 17.03 9.87 -24.05
CA PHE A 146 17.50 11.22 -23.78
C PHE A 146 17.04 11.64 -22.38
N VAL A 147 17.99 12.12 -21.59
CA VAL A 147 17.74 12.66 -20.25
C VAL A 147 18.15 14.12 -20.26
N GLY A 148 17.21 15.02 -19.95
CA GLY A 148 17.47 16.45 -19.85
C GLY A 148 18.35 16.76 -18.64
N GLY A 149 19.38 17.56 -18.85
CA GLY A 149 20.29 17.99 -17.78
C GLY A 149 19.73 19.12 -16.93
N ALA A 150 20.25 19.25 -15.70
CA ALA A 150 20.06 20.44 -14.90
C ALA A 150 20.83 21.63 -15.49
N ARG A 151 20.62 22.84 -14.95
CA ARG A 151 21.32 24.03 -15.44
C ARG A 151 22.85 23.86 -15.28
N GLY A 152 23.56 23.86 -16.42
CA GLY A 152 25.02 23.77 -16.46
C GLY A 152 25.58 22.37 -16.71
N GLN A 153 24.74 21.42 -17.14
CA GLN A 153 25.11 20.06 -17.55
C GLN A 153 25.01 19.88 -19.06
#